data_AF-B2T0W0-F1
#
_entry.id   AF-B2T0W0-F1
#
_cell.length_a   1.000
_cell.length_b   1.000
_cell.length_c   1.000
_cell.angle_alpha   90.00
_cell.angle_beta   90.00
_cell.angle_gamma   90.00
#
_symmetry.space_group_name_H-M   'P 1'
#
loop_
_entity.id
_entity.type
_entity.pdbx_description
1 polymer ?
#
loop_
_entity_poly.entity_id
_entity_poly.type
_entity_poly.pdbx_seq_one_letter_code
_entity_poly.pdbx_strand_id
1 'polypeptide(L)'
;MLSHHPSCRAAASSTVAGVRASRAWGALDIATMLDISVRLHGTDHPYKWHVNDREEGFAVLDGTVDMHQREAEQAHRVQTARQ
;
A
#
# COMPACT_ATOMS: atom_id res chain seq x y z
N MET A 1 2.70 10.04 -24.43
CA MET A 1 2.24 10.58 -23.15
C MET A 1 2.81 9.70 -22.06
N LEU A 2 3.76 10.21 -21.27
CA LEU A 2 4.20 9.51 -20.05
C LEU A 2 3.04 9.62 -19.05
N SER A 3 2.31 8.53 -18.82
CA SER A 3 1.34 8.46 -17.73
C SER A 3 2.09 8.73 -16.43
N HIS A 4 1.90 9.92 -15.86
CA HIS A 4 2.41 10.23 -14.54
C HIS A 4 1.59 9.41 -13.55
N HIS A 5 2.14 8.27 -13.12
CA HIS A 5 1.50 7.49 -12.07
C HIS A 5 1.74 8.19 -10.74
N PRO A 6 0.70 8.34 -9.92
CA PRO A 6 0.83 8.99 -8.63
C PRO A 6 1.78 8.20 -7.71
N SER A 7 2.51 8.92 -6.87
CA SER A 7 3.38 8.30 -5.85
C SER A 7 2.62 8.19 -4.53
N CYS A 8 2.62 7.00 -3.94
CA CYS A 8 1.89 6.68 -2.72
C CYS A 8 2.85 6.31 -1.57
N ARG A 9 2.42 6.61 -0.35
CA ARG A 9 3.04 6.13 0.90
C ARG A 9 1.95 5.82 1.91
N ALA A 10 1.99 4.62 2.46
CA ALA A 10 1.14 4.20 3.57
C ALA A 10 1.91 4.24 4.89
N ALA A 11 1.31 4.72 5.98
CA ALA A 11 1.84 4.55 7.32
C ALA A 11 0.88 3.68 8.14
N ALA A 12 1.36 2.56 8.68
CA ALA A 12 0.59 1.78 9.64
C ALA A 12 0.55 2.55 10.97
N SER A 13 -0.65 2.84 11.47
CA SER A 13 -0.88 3.55 12.74
C SER A 13 -1.11 2.59 13.92
N SER A 14 -1.32 1.30 13.65
CA SER A 14 -1.54 0.27 14.69
C SER A 14 -1.11 -1.12 14.18
N THR A 15 -0.31 -1.85 14.97
CA THR A 15 0.17 -3.19 14.65
C THR A 15 -0.84 -4.25 15.05
N VAL A 16 -1.22 -5.13 14.12
CA VAL A 16 -1.78 -6.44 14.48
C VAL A 16 -0.95 -7.53 13.83
N ALA A 17 -0.50 -8.46 14.66
CA ALA A 17 0.29 -9.61 14.25
C ALA A 17 -0.62 -10.60 13.50
N GLY A 18 -0.45 -10.73 12.19
CA GLY A 18 -1.27 -11.65 11.40
C GLY A 18 -0.64 -12.25 10.14
N VAL A 19 0.33 -11.57 9.51
CA VAL A 19 1.02 -12.10 8.32
C VAL A 19 2.52 -11.81 8.45
N ARG A 20 3.33 -12.85 8.64
CA ARG A 20 4.80 -12.74 8.60
C ARG A 20 5.27 -12.85 7.16
N ALA A 21 5.23 -11.73 6.44
CA ALA A 21 6.14 -11.59 5.32
C ALA A 21 7.59 -11.59 5.84
N SER A 22 8.56 -11.97 5.01
CA SER A 22 9.98 -12.04 5.42
C SER A 22 10.57 -10.69 5.84
N ARG A 23 9.87 -9.59 5.56
CA ARG A 23 10.18 -8.22 5.96
C ARG A 23 8.89 -7.39 6.02
N ALA A 24 8.92 -6.24 6.72
CA ALA A 24 7.85 -5.25 6.66
C ALA A 24 7.53 -4.88 5.21
N TRP A 25 6.23 -4.85 4.87
CA TRP A 25 5.71 -4.66 3.51
C TRP A 25 6.13 -5.71 2.49
N GLY A 26 6.70 -6.83 2.91
CA GLY A 26 6.95 -7.96 2.01
C GLY A 26 5.63 -8.42 1.41
N ALA A 27 5.61 -8.59 0.08
CA ALA A 27 4.45 -9.06 -0.65
C ALA A 27 4.39 -10.58 -0.62
N LEU A 28 3.25 -11.12 -0.22
CA LEU A 28 2.89 -12.51 -0.46
C LEU A 28 1.81 -12.53 -1.54
N ASP A 29 2.10 -13.17 -2.68
CA ASP A 29 1.10 -13.35 -3.73
C ASP A 29 0.05 -14.36 -3.26
N ILE A 30 -1.22 -13.96 -3.21
CA ILE A 30 -2.32 -14.81 -2.70
C ILE A 30 -3.31 -15.22 -3.78
N ALA A 31 -3.38 -14.46 -4.88
CA ALA A 31 -4.17 -14.82 -6.04
C ALA A 31 -3.67 -14.10 -7.31
N THR A 32 -3.99 -14.68 -8.46
CA THR A 32 -3.86 -14.02 -9.77
C THR A 32 -5.12 -14.32 -10.56
N MET A 33 -5.71 -13.27 -11.13
CA MET A 33 -6.91 -13.37 -11.97
C MET A 33 -6.68 -12.53 -13.21
N LEU A 34 -6.55 -13.18 -14.36
CA LEU A 34 -6.14 -12.53 -15.61
C LEU A 34 -4.82 -11.78 -15.43
N ASP A 35 -4.82 -10.47 -15.67
CA ASP A 35 -3.68 -9.56 -15.54
C ASP A 35 -3.64 -8.83 -14.17
N ILE A 36 -4.49 -9.23 -13.22
CA ILE A 36 -4.57 -8.66 -11.87
C ILE A 36 -3.91 -9.59 -10.86
N SER A 37 -2.89 -9.09 -10.17
CA SER A 37 -2.25 -9.77 -9.03
C SER A 37 -2.82 -9.25 -7.71
N VAL A 38 -3.20 -10.14 -6.80
CA VAL A 38 -3.59 -9.79 -5.42
C VAL A 38 -2.48 -10.19 -4.47
N ARG A 39 -1.99 -9.21 -3.69
CA ARG A 39 -0.85 -9.37 -2.78
C ARG A 39 -1.23 -8.98 -1.37
N LEU A 40 -0.77 -9.78 -0.41
CA LEU A 40 -0.94 -9.52 1.01
C LEU A 40 0.35 -8.93 1.58
N HIS A 41 0.22 -7.82 2.29
CA HIS A 41 1.34 -7.13 2.92
C HIS A 41 1.14 -7.07 4.43
N GLY A 42 2.08 -7.65 5.18
CA GLY A 42 2.17 -7.47 6.63
C GLY A 42 3.18 -6.38 6.97
N THR A 43 2.84 -5.50 7.94
CA THR A 43 3.76 -4.46 8.38
C THR A 43 3.44 -3.90 9.76
N ASP A 44 4.48 -3.52 10.47
CA ASP A 44 4.52 -2.75 11.71
C ASP A 44 5.30 -1.43 11.53
N HIS A 45 5.81 -1.17 10.33
CA HIS A 45 6.58 0.01 9.97
C HIS A 45 5.85 0.82 8.89
N PRO A 46 6.06 2.14 8.80
CA PRO A 46 5.52 2.92 7.70
C PRO A 46 6.20 2.55 6.38
N TYR A 47 5.43 2.58 5.29
CA TYR A 47 5.93 2.35 3.92
C TYR A 47 6.81 3.50 3.47
N LYS A 48 7.61 3.26 2.44
CA LYS A 48 8.38 4.30 1.74
C LYS A 48 7.53 4.86 0.61
N TRP A 49 7.86 6.07 0.14
CA TRP A 49 7.25 6.58 -1.09
C TRP A 49 7.57 5.64 -2.24
N HIS A 50 6.53 5.14 -2.88
CA HIS A 50 6.60 4.30 -4.07
C HIS A 50 5.87 5.01 -5.20
N VAL A 51 6.33 4.85 -6.43
CA VAL A 51 5.58 5.24 -7.62
C VAL A 51 4.91 3.98 -8.11
N ASN A 52 3.59 4.00 -8.21
CA ASN A 52 2.88 2.81 -8.65
C ASN A 52 3.20 2.55 -10.12
N ASP A 53 3.55 1.32 -10.46
CA ASP A 53 3.89 0.96 -11.85
C ASP A 53 2.65 0.98 -12.77
N ARG A 54 1.44 0.81 -12.18
CA ARG A 54 0.11 0.85 -12.81
C ARG A 54 -0.94 1.31 -11.80
N GLU A 55 -2.22 1.23 -12.15
CA GLU A 55 -3.32 1.39 -11.20
C GLU A 55 -3.24 0.30 -10.11
N GLU A 56 -3.24 0.73 -8.84
CA GLU A 56 -3.14 -0.15 -7.68
C GLU A 56 -4.11 0.34 -6.59
N GLY A 57 -4.88 -0.60 -6.03
CA GLY A 57 -5.79 -0.36 -4.91
C GLY A 57 -5.32 -1.07 -3.65
N PHE A 58 -5.67 -0.52 -2.48
CA PHE A 58 -5.36 -1.10 -1.18
C PHE A 58 -6.63 -1.32 -0.37
N ALA A 59 -6.74 -2.49 0.25
CA ALA A 59 -7.72 -2.78 1.28
C ALA A 59 -6.96 -3.11 2.57
N VAL A 60 -7.35 -2.47 3.68
CA VAL A 60 -6.83 -2.85 5.00
C VAL A 60 -7.60 -4.08 5.43
N LEU A 61 -6.93 -5.17 5.78
CA LEU A 61 -7.58 -6.39 6.30
C LEU A 61 -7.60 -6.45 7.81
N ASP A 62 -6.68 -5.73 8.46
CA ASP A 62 -6.63 -5.55 9.91
C ASP A 62 -5.80 -4.29 10.24
N GLY A 63 -6.20 -3.56 11.30
CA GLY A 63 -5.52 -2.37 11.78
C GLY A 63 -5.96 -1.06 11.10
N THR A 64 -5.07 -0.06 11.14
CA THR A 64 -5.29 1.26 10.55
C THR A 64 -4.12 1.65 9.67
N VAL A 65 -4.41 2.14 8.47
CA VAL A 65 -3.41 2.71 7.55
C VAL A 65 -3.77 4.15 7.21
N ASP A 66 -2.80 5.04 7.35
CA ASP A 66 -2.83 6.41 6.84
C ASP A 66 -2.14 6.47 5.48
N MET A 67 -2.92 6.67 4.41
CA MET A 67 -2.45 6.72 3.03
C MET A 67 -2.26 8.17 2.56
N HIS A 68 -1.09 8.43 1.99
CA HIS A 68 -0.74 9.69 1.33
C HIS A 68 -0.40 9.45 -0.14
N GLN A 69 -0.82 10.36 -1.01
CA GLN A 69 -0.50 10.38 -2.44
C GLN A 69 0.14 11.72 -2.77
N ARG A 70 1.04 11.75 -3.74
CA ARG A 70 1.57 13.00 -4.28
C ARG A 70 1.61 12.98 -5.80
N GLU A 71 1.37 14.16 -6.37
CA GLU A 71 1.56 14.46 -7.79
C GLU A 71 2.46 15.70 -7.87
N ALA A 72 3.51 15.65 -8.70
CA ALA A 72 4.45 16.76 -8.91
C ALA A 72 4.89 17.46 -7.58
N GLU A 73 5.43 16.66 -6.65
CA GLU A 73 5.96 17.08 -5.34
C GLU A 73 4.93 17.54 -4.28
N GLN A 74 3.65 17.73 -4.64
CA GLN A 74 2.61 18.10 -3.68
C GLN A 74 1.96 16.86 -3.06
N ALA A 75 2.14 16.68 -1.75
CA ALA A 75 1.56 15.56 -1.01
C ALA A 75 0.16 15.88 -0.48
N HIS A 76 -0.81 15.04 -0.84
CA HIS A 76 -2.17 15.03 -0.34
C HIS A 76 -2.38 13.80 0.55
N ARG A 77 -3.03 13.98 1.71
CA ARG A 77 -3.53 12.84 2.48
C ARG A 77 -4.78 12.32 1.79
N VAL A 78 -4.78 11.06 1.37
CA VAL A 78 -5.86 10.48 0.59
C VAL A 78 -6.90 9.84 1.50
N GLN A 79 -6.47 9.01 2.45
CA GLN A 79 -7.43 8.23 3.23
C GLN A 79 -6.80 7.63 4.48
N THR A 80 -7.53 7.66 5.60
CA THR A 80 -7.31 6.76 6.73
C THR A 80 -8.30 5.61 6.58
N ALA A 81 -7.80 4.39 6.43
CA ALA A 81 -8.62 3.19 6.33
C ALA A 81 -8.52 2.40 7.63
N ARG A 82 -9.69 2.01 8.17
CA ARG A 82 -9.85 1.12 9.33
C ARG A 82 -10.77 -0.03 8.93
N GLN A 83 -10.50 -1.22 9.45
CA GLN A 83 -11.49 -2.30 9.47
C GLN A 83 -12.58 -2.03 10.50
#